data_AF-A0A0H2R3R4-F1
#
_entry.id   AF-A0A0H2R3R4-F1
#
_cell.length_a   1.000
_cell.length_b   1.000
_cell.length_c   1.000
_cell.angle_alpha   90.00
_cell.angle_beta   90.00
_cell.angle_gamma   90.00
#
_symmetry.space_group_name_H-M   'P 1'
#
loop_
_entity.id
_entity.type
_entity.pdbx_description
1 polymer ?
#
loop_
_entity_poly.entity_id
_entity_poly.type
_entity_poly.pdbx_seq_one_letter_code
_entity_poly.pdbx_strand_id
1 'polypeptide(L)'
;MALPAQIPTLIAHNTKNLTRVDNVFISEAAMEDVVYCNARPEERPVKTDHFPVRTIIECQVPQVDQEPRRNFRGVEWKDFVTTLRAALADSGGAPGCVRTVDELKELYARVMNAIEEAISEHVPLVKQSRFQKLWWAPELLPMVQQKRRMQRRAYR
;
A
#
# COMPACT_ATOMS: atom_id res chain seq x y z
N MET A 1 22.99 -11.46 -16.20
CA MET A 1 22.77 -11.32 -14.73
C MET A 1 23.08 -9.90 -14.33
N ALA A 2 22.22 -9.25 -13.54
CA ALA A 2 22.40 -7.86 -13.15
C ALA A 2 23.42 -7.71 -12.00
N LEU A 3 23.41 -8.64 -11.03
CA LEU A 3 24.34 -8.58 -9.89
C LEU A 3 25.76 -8.97 -10.32
N PRO A 4 26.76 -8.06 -10.22
CA PRO A 4 28.12 -8.34 -10.66
C PRO A 4 28.72 -9.56 -9.99
N ALA A 5 29.62 -10.25 -10.69
CA ALA A 5 30.35 -11.40 -10.14
C ALA A 5 31.02 -11.07 -8.79
N GLN A 6 31.16 -12.06 -7.92
CA GLN A 6 31.93 -11.97 -6.66
C GLN A 6 31.39 -11.02 -5.59
N ILE A 7 30.24 -10.37 -5.78
CA ILE A 7 29.57 -9.61 -4.73
C ILE A 7 28.96 -10.58 -3.70
N PRO A 8 29.38 -10.54 -2.42
CA PRO A 8 28.76 -11.34 -1.37
C PRO A 8 27.34 -10.84 -1.07
N THR A 9 26.41 -11.76 -0.89
CA THR A 9 25.02 -11.47 -0.51
C THR A 9 24.68 -12.04 0.86
N LEU A 10 25.62 -12.74 1.50
CA LEU A 10 25.44 -13.37 2.80
C LEU A 10 26.74 -13.35 3.60
N ILE A 11 26.62 -13.31 4.93
CA ILE A 11 27.69 -13.59 5.89
C ILE A 11 27.27 -14.72 6.83
N ALA A 12 27.92 -15.87 6.72
CA ALA A 12 27.59 -17.06 7.50
C ALA A 12 27.69 -16.79 9.01
N HIS A 13 26.67 -17.16 9.77
CA HIS A 13 26.59 -16.84 11.20
C HIS A 13 27.77 -17.38 12.03
N ASN A 14 28.20 -18.61 11.76
CA ASN A 14 29.23 -19.29 12.56
C ASN A 14 30.65 -18.92 12.12
N THR A 15 30.94 -19.05 10.82
CA THR A 15 32.29 -18.86 10.27
C THR A 15 32.61 -17.42 9.92
N LYS A 16 31.58 -16.55 9.82
CA LYS A 16 31.69 -15.19 9.28
C LYS A 16 32.19 -15.12 7.83
N ASN A 17 32.18 -16.25 7.13
CA ASN A 17 32.53 -16.29 5.71
C ASN A 17 31.51 -15.50 4.90
N LEU A 18 32.01 -14.71 3.96
CA LEU A 18 31.22 -13.99 2.98
C LEU A 18 30.96 -14.92 1.79
N THR A 19 29.69 -15.11 1.44
CA THR A 19 29.29 -15.95 0.31
C THR A 19 28.27 -15.23 -0.56
N ARG A 20 28.16 -15.66 -1.82
CA ARG A 20 27.12 -15.23 -2.74
C ARG A 20 26.16 -16.39 -2.97
N VAL A 21 25.02 -16.32 -2.34
CA VAL A 21 23.93 -17.31 -2.50
C VAL A 21 22.75 -16.74 -3.29
N ASP A 22 22.64 -15.41 -3.33
CA ASP A 22 21.56 -14.71 -4.03
C ASP A 22 22.04 -14.19 -5.40
N ASN A 23 21.14 -14.21 -6.38
CA ASN A 23 21.39 -13.75 -7.74
C ASN A 23 20.24 -12.86 -8.22
N VAL A 24 20.56 -11.93 -9.12
CA VAL A 24 19.56 -11.09 -9.81
C VAL A 24 19.63 -11.42 -11.29
N PHE A 25 18.62 -12.14 -11.76
CA PHE A 25 18.44 -12.47 -13.17
C PHE A 25 17.64 -11.38 -13.86
N ILE A 26 18.04 -11.05 -15.08
CA ILE A 26 17.39 -10.06 -15.93
C ILE A 26 17.53 -10.51 -17.38
N SER A 27 16.55 -10.19 -18.22
CA SER A 27 16.63 -10.40 -19.66
C SER A 27 17.75 -9.54 -20.25
N GLU A 28 18.30 -9.99 -21.39
CA GLU A 28 19.34 -9.26 -22.10
C GLU A 28 18.86 -7.85 -22.50
N ALA A 29 17.65 -7.75 -23.04
CA ALA A 29 17.06 -6.47 -23.45
C ALA A 29 16.89 -5.47 -22.30
N ALA A 30 16.59 -5.92 -21.09
CA ALA A 30 16.41 -5.02 -19.94
C ALA A 30 17.72 -4.75 -19.18
N MET A 31 18.84 -5.36 -19.60
CA MET A 31 20.15 -5.13 -18.97
C MET A 31 20.65 -3.71 -19.21
N GLU A 32 20.35 -3.13 -20.37
CA GLU A 32 20.72 -1.76 -20.74
C GLU A 32 20.08 -0.72 -19.82
N ASP A 33 18.89 -1.02 -19.29
CA ASP A 33 18.16 -0.17 -18.35
C ASP A 33 18.68 -0.29 -16.90
N VAL A 34 19.60 -1.22 -16.60
CA VAL A 34 20.12 -1.40 -15.23
C VAL A 34 21.19 -0.34 -14.92
N VAL A 35 20.79 0.67 -14.14
CA VAL A 35 21.71 1.72 -13.65
C VAL A 35 22.59 1.22 -12.50
N TYR A 36 22.08 0.32 -11.67
CA TYR A 36 22.79 -0.16 -10.49
C TYR A 36 22.30 -1.54 -10.06
N CYS A 37 23.20 -2.44 -9.67
CA CYS A 37 22.85 -3.67 -8.96
C CYS A 37 23.98 -4.06 -8.00
N ASN A 38 23.73 -4.06 -6.69
CA ASN A 38 24.72 -4.47 -5.70
C ASN A 38 24.08 -4.92 -4.38
N ALA A 39 24.82 -5.69 -3.58
CA ALA A 39 24.46 -5.96 -2.19
C ALA A 39 24.62 -4.68 -1.34
N ARG A 40 23.83 -4.58 -0.27
CA ARG A 40 23.79 -3.45 0.68
C ARG A 40 23.98 -3.97 2.10
N PRO A 41 25.20 -4.38 2.49
CA PRO A 41 25.46 -4.90 3.84
C PRO A 41 25.01 -3.96 4.97
N GLU A 42 25.09 -2.65 4.74
CA GLU A 42 24.63 -1.58 5.64
C GLU A 42 23.12 -1.54 5.85
N GLU A 43 22.35 -2.17 4.95
CA GLU A 43 20.89 -2.29 5.04
C GLU A 43 20.45 -3.65 5.61
N ARG A 44 21.41 -4.49 6.06
CA ARG A 44 21.13 -5.83 6.60
C ARG A 44 20.12 -5.77 7.75
N PRO A 45 18.99 -6.51 7.66
CA PRO A 45 18.04 -6.61 8.75
C PRO A 45 18.64 -7.27 10.00
N VAL A 46 18.05 -6.99 11.16
CA VAL A 46 18.44 -7.66 12.41
C VAL A 46 18.01 -9.13 12.33
N LYS A 47 18.87 -10.07 12.79
CA LYS A 47 18.65 -11.53 12.79
C LYS A 47 18.62 -12.20 11.40
N THR A 48 19.25 -11.62 10.39
CA THR A 48 19.53 -12.33 9.13
C THR A 48 21.02 -12.28 8.81
N ASP A 49 21.50 -13.33 8.18
CA ASP A 49 22.82 -13.46 7.57
C ASP A 49 22.88 -12.89 6.14
N HIS A 50 21.74 -12.67 5.48
CA HIS A 50 21.68 -12.12 4.12
C HIS A 50 21.77 -10.58 4.09
N PHE A 51 22.48 -10.06 3.09
CA PHE A 51 22.50 -8.66 2.71
C PHE A 51 21.42 -8.41 1.65
N PRO A 52 20.59 -7.38 1.81
CA PRO A 52 19.68 -6.96 0.75
C PRO A 52 20.45 -6.64 -0.53
N VAL A 53 19.94 -7.10 -1.67
CA VAL A 53 20.42 -6.66 -2.99
C VAL A 53 19.51 -5.54 -3.49
N ARG A 54 20.12 -4.43 -3.90
CA ARG A 54 19.42 -3.29 -4.48
C ARG A 54 19.72 -3.22 -5.96
N THR A 55 18.66 -3.22 -6.76
CA THR A 55 18.71 -2.99 -8.21
C THR A 55 17.95 -1.71 -8.53
N ILE A 56 18.55 -0.84 -9.34
CA ILE A 56 17.92 0.37 -9.87
C ILE A 56 17.84 0.17 -11.38
N ILE A 57 16.63 0.24 -11.90
CA ILE A 57 16.32 0.12 -13.32
C ILE A 57 15.74 1.46 -13.75
N GLU A 58 16.30 2.06 -14.79
CA GLU A 58 15.79 3.26 -15.42
C GLU A 58 14.78 2.85 -16.48
N CYS A 59 13.50 2.96 -16.16
CA CYS A 59 12.44 2.70 -17.13
C CYS A 59 11.40 3.80 -17.09
N GLN A 60 10.92 4.18 -18.27
CA GLN A 60 9.79 5.09 -18.41
C GLN A 60 8.51 4.28 -18.15
N VAL A 61 8.02 4.31 -16.91
CA VAL A 61 6.72 3.75 -16.58
C VAL A 61 5.67 4.82 -16.87
N PRO A 62 4.76 4.61 -17.84
CA PRO A 62 3.67 5.56 -18.06
C PRO A 62 2.87 5.69 -16.77
N GLN A 63 2.74 6.92 -16.28
CA GLN A 63 1.85 7.18 -15.16
C GLN A 63 0.41 7.07 -15.67
N VAL A 64 -0.28 6.04 -15.20
CA VAL A 64 -1.73 5.95 -15.37
C VAL A 64 -2.36 6.78 -14.27
N ASP A 65 -3.26 7.69 -14.64
CA ASP A 65 -4.11 8.39 -13.68
C ASP A 65 -4.91 7.35 -12.90
N GLN A 66 -4.56 7.19 -11.63
CA GLN A 66 -5.27 6.29 -10.74
C GLN A 66 -6.54 7.00 -10.28
N GLU A 67 -7.70 6.38 -10.49
CA GLU A 67 -8.95 6.92 -9.97
C GLU A 67 -8.85 7.19 -8.46
N PRO A 68 -9.33 8.35 -7.98
CA PRO A 68 -9.32 8.68 -6.56
C PRO A 68 -10.08 7.62 -5.76
N ARG A 69 -9.39 6.98 -4.81
CA ARG A 69 -10.00 5.97 -3.93
C ARG A 69 -10.58 6.63 -2.70
N ARG A 70 -11.71 6.13 -2.21
CA ARG A 70 -12.35 6.57 -0.96
C ARG A 70 -11.65 5.94 0.26
N ASN A 71 -11.41 6.71 1.30
CA ASN A 71 -10.77 6.28 2.55
C ASN A 71 -11.81 6.08 3.66
N PHE A 72 -12.47 4.92 3.67
CA PHE A 72 -13.46 4.58 4.68
C PHE A 72 -12.89 4.48 6.11
N ARG A 73 -11.57 4.33 6.27
CA ARG A 73 -10.94 4.31 7.58
C ARG A 73 -10.85 5.70 8.21
N GLY A 74 -10.82 6.75 7.39
CA GLY A 74 -10.74 8.15 7.86
C GLY A 74 -12.10 8.82 8.03
N VAL A 75 -13.19 8.04 8.11
CA VAL A 75 -14.55 8.56 8.22
C VAL A 75 -14.89 8.87 9.67
N GLU A 76 -15.40 10.08 9.90
CA GLU A 76 -16.07 10.42 11.14
C GLU A 76 -17.49 9.83 11.12
N TRP A 77 -17.63 8.61 11.64
CA TRP A 77 -18.86 7.82 11.51
C TRP A 77 -20.11 8.48 12.10
N LYS A 78 -19.94 9.34 13.11
CA LYS A 78 -21.06 10.04 13.73
C LYS A 78 -21.73 11.00 12.73
N ASP A 79 -20.94 11.75 11.98
CA ASP A 79 -21.44 12.73 11.02
C ASP A 79 -21.99 12.02 9.79
N PHE A 80 -21.27 11.00 9.29
CA PHE A 80 -21.74 10.12 8.22
C PHE A 80 -23.13 9.53 8.51
N VAL A 81 -23.32 8.95 9.69
CA VAL A 81 -24.61 8.34 10.08
C VAL A 81 -25.69 9.40 10.23
N THR A 82 -25.34 10.61 10.66
CA THR A 82 -26.30 11.73 10.79
C THR A 82 -26.82 12.15 9.42
N THR A 83 -25.94 12.38 8.44
CA THR A 83 -26.34 12.67 7.05
C THR A 83 -27.13 11.51 6.45
N LEU A 84 -26.67 10.26 6.59
CA LEU A 84 -27.37 9.10 6.03
C LEU A 84 -28.79 8.97 6.58
N ARG A 85 -28.99 9.21 7.88
CA ARG A 85 -30.34 9.19 8.49
C ARG A 85 -31.22 10.31 7.96
N ALA A 86 -30.68 11.51 7.79
CA ALA A 86 -31.42 12.63 7.20
C ALA A 86 -31.82 12.32 5.75
N ALA A 87 -30.88 11.89 4.90
CA ALA A 87 -31.14 11.54 3.51
C ALA A 87 -32.18 10.40 3.36
N LEU A 88 -32.13 9.39 4.24
CA LEU A 88 -33.13 8.32 4.27
C LEU A 88 -34.52 8.80 4.75
N ALA A 89 -34.58 9.77 5.66
CA ALA A 89 -35.84 10.36 6.11
C ALA A 89 -36.46 11.24 5.02
N ASP A 90 -35.65 12.08 4.38
CA ASP A 90 -36.07 13.02 3.35
C ASP A 90 -36.50 12.32 2.05
N SER A 91 -35.93 11.16 1.76
CA SER A 91 -36.32 10.31 0.62
C SER A 91 -37.65 9.55 0.83
N GLY A 92 -38.36 9.79 1.93
CA GLY A 92 -39.68 9.21 2.20
C GLY A 92 -39.67 7.99 3.11
N GLY A 93 -38.54 7.66 3.74
CA GLY A 93 -38.43 6.60 4.73
C GLY A 93 -38.64 5.18 4.19
N ALA A 94 -38.75 4.22 5.10
CA ALA A 94 -39.00 2.83 4.75
C ALA A 94 -40.50 2.63 4.40
N PRO A 95 -40.83 2.09 3.21
CA PRO A 95 -42.21 1.75 2.88
C PRO A 95 -42.68 0.60 3.78
N GLY A 96 -43.95 0.62 4.19
CA GLY A 96 -44.51 -0.43 5.05
C GLY A 96 -44.66 -1.79 4.37
N CYS A 97 -44.71 -1.84 3.03
CA CYS A 97 -44.78 -3.07 2.24
C CYS A 97 -44.30 -2.79 0.81
N VAL A 98 -43.46 -3.67 0.25
CA VAL A 98 -43.05 -3.68 -1.16
C VAL A 98 -43.77 -4.82 -1.84
N ARG A 99 -44.62 -4.52 -2.82
CA ARG A 99 -45.54 -5.48 -3.46
C ARG A 99 -45.19 -5.73 -4.93
N THR A 100 -44.41 -4.84 -5.54
CA THR A 100 -44.02 -4.94 -6.95
C THR A 100 -42.51 -4.86 -7.13
N VAL A 101 -42.04 -5.36 -8.26
CA VAL A 101 -40.61 -5.27 -8.64
C VAL A 101 -40.20 -3.82 -8.87
N ASP A 102 -41.10 -2.97 -9.37
CA ASP A 102 -40.78 -1.57 -9.63
C ASP A 102 -40.71 -0.77 -8.32
N GLU A 103 -41.60 -1.02 -7.36
CA GLU A 103 -41.46 -0.48 -5.99
C GLU A 103 -40.14 -0.89 -5.33
N LEU A 104 -39.66 -2.12 -5.59
CA LEU A 104 -38.37 -2.59 -5.09
C LEU A 104 -37.20 -1.83 -5.73
N LYS A 105 -37.24 -1.63 -7.06
CA LYS A 105 -36.19 -0.87 -7.77
C LYS A 105 -36.14 0.58 -7.31
N GLU A 106 -37.29 1.21 -7.11
CA GLU A 106 -37.37 2.56 -6.58
C GLU A 106 -36.82 2.64 -5.16
N LEU A 107 -37.18 1.68 -4.29
CA LEU A 107 -36.63 1.61 -2.94
C LEU A 107 -35.11 1.44 -2.96
N TYR A 108 -34.60 0.54 -3.82
CA TYR A 108 -33.18 0.33 -4.00
C TYR A 108 -32.47 1.61 -4.43
N ALA A 109 -32.99 2.29 -5.46
CA ALA A 109 -32.42 3.54 -5.95
C ALA A 109 -32.40 4.62 -4.85
N ARG A 110 -33.48 4.77 -4.06
CA ARG A 110 -33.53 5.70 -2.94
C ARG A 110 -32.46 5.42 -1.89
N VAL A 111 -32.34 4.16 -1.47
CA VAL A 111 -31.35 3.75 -0.47
C VAL A 111 -29.92 3.97 -0.99
N MET A 112 -29.65 3.57 -2.23
CA MET A 112 -28.33 3.76 -2.84
C MET A 112 -27.97 5.24 -2.96
N ASN A 113 -28.89 6.09 -3.39
CA ASN A 113 -28.66 7.54 -3.49
C ASN A 113 -28.33 8.15 -2.12
N ALA A 114 -29.06 7.78 -1.05
CA ALA A 114 -28.78 8.26 0.30
C ALA A 114 -27.40 7.81 0.82
N ILE A 115 -26.98 6.58 0.49
CA ILE A 115 -25.65 6.07 0.82
C ILE A 115 -24.59 6.84 0.02
N GLU A 116 -24.79 7.05 -1.28
CA GLU A 116 -23.86 7.78 -2.15
C GLU A 116 -23.69 9.23 -1.72
N GLU A 117 -24.77 9.90 -1.29
CA GLU A 117 -24.74 11.24 -0.71
C GLU A 117 -23.85 11.30 0.53
N ALA A 118 -24.09 10.40 1.50
CA ALA A 118 -23.28 10.31 2.71
C ALA A 118 -21.81 9.96 2.40
N ILE A 119 -21.55 9.09 1.42
CA ILE A 119 -20.20 8.77 0.96
C ILE A 119 -19.51 9.98 0.35
N SER A 120 -20.23 10.73 -0.49
CA SER A 120 -19.68 11.88 -1.19
C SER A 120 -19.26 12.97 -0.22
N GLU A 121 -20.11 13.25 0.77
CA GLU A 121 -19.91 14.31 1.77
C GLU A 121 -18.84 13.95 2.80
N HIS A 122 -18.88 12.73 3.36
CA HIS A 122 -18.12 12.40 4.58
C HIS A 122 -16.96 11.44 4.37
N VAL A 123 -16.87 10.76 3.24
CA VAL A 123 -15.77 9.80 3.00
C VAL A 123 -14.63 10.50 2.27
N PRO A 124 -13.51 10.81 2.97
CA PRO A 124 -12.41 11.54 2.36
C PRO A 124 -11.77 10.70 1.25
N LEU A 125 -11.20 11.39 0.26
CA LEU A 125 -10.36 10.74 -0.75
C LEU A 125 -9.00 10.38 -0.17
N VAL A 126 -8.46 9.25 -0.60
CA VAL A 126 -7.08 8.84 -0.28
C VAL A 126 -6.14 9.83 -0.94
N LYS A 127 -5.36 10.54 -0.11
CA LYS A 127 -4.24 11.35 -0.59
C LYS A 127 -3.13 10.42 -1.08
N GLN A 128 -3.09 10.17 -2.39
CA GLN A 128 -2.04 9.35 -2.99
C GLN A 128 -0.67 10.01 -2.77
N SER A 129 0.30 9.22 -2.33
CA SER A 129 1.69 9.64 -2.24
C SER A 129 2.61 8.54 -2.74
N ARG A 130 3.64 8.91 -3.49
CA ARG A 130 4.72 8.00 -3.93
C ARG A 130 5.43 7.29 -2.77
N PHE A 131 5.27 7.80 -1.55
CA PHE A 131 5.83 7.21 -0.33
C PHE A 131 4.80 6.45 0.50
N GLN A 132 3.54 6.42 0.07
CA GLN A 132 2.47 5.70 0.74
C GLN A 132 2.67 4.21 0.50
N LYS A 133 3.20 3.52 1.50
CA LYS A 133 3.24 2.06 1.47
C LYS A 133 1.80 1.54 1.57
N LEU A 134 1.44 0.57 0.74
CA LEU A 134 0.07 0.03 0.63
C LEU A 134 -0.53 -0.49 1.95
N TRP A 135 0.24 -0.63 3.04
CA TRP A 135 -0.16 -1.39 4.23
C TRP A 135 0.28 -0.80 5.57
N TRP A 136 0.62 0.49 5.65
CA TRP A 136 1.00 1.08 6.94
C TRP A 136 -0.15 1.89 7.53
N ALA A 137 -0.84 1.23 8.46
CA ALA A 137 -1.62 1.87 9.49
C ALA A 137 -0.74 2.94 10.19
N PRO A 138 -1.22 4.19 10.40
CA PRO A 138 -0.44 5.27 11.03
C PRO A 138 0.21 4.85 12.36
N GLU A 139 -0.45 3.95 13.09
CA GLU A 139 -0.04 3.41 14.39
C GLU A 139 1.26 2.59 14.29
N LEU A 140 1.61 2.07 13.11
CA LEU A 140 2.83 1.30 12.87
C LEU A 140 4.03 2.18 12.52
N LEU A 141 3.83 3.45 12.18
CA LEU A 141 4.90 4.37 11.80
C LEU A 141 5.99 4.50 12.88
N PRO A 142 5.65 4.66 14.18
CA PRO A 142 6.66 4.73 15.25
C PRO A 142 7.49 3.44 15.33
N MET A 143 6.86 2.28 15.22
CA MET A 143 7.54 0.97 15.28
C MET A 143 8.52 0.79 14.11
N VAL A 144 8.13 1.20 12.90
CA VAL A 144 9.01 1.17 11.72
C VAL A 144 10.24 2.05 11.91
N GLN A 145 10.05 3.27 12.43
CA GLN A 145 11.16 4.19 12.69
C GLN A 145 12.12 3.63 13.75
N GLN A 146 11.55 3.06 14.82
CA GLN A 146 12.32 2.40 15.88
C GLN A 146 13.13 1.21 15.33
N LYS A 147 12.50 0.35 14.52
CA LYS A 147 13.17 -0.78 13.85
C LYS A 147 14.36 -0.29 13.01
N ARG A 148 14.18 0.72 12.16
CA ARG A 148 15.26 1.29 11.32
C ARG A 148 16.39 1.87 12.15
N ARG A 149 16.08 2.51 13.28
CA ARG A 149 17.09 3.01 14.22
C ARG A 149 17.89 1.87 14.85
N MET A 150 17.22 0.80 15.29
CA MET A 150 17.90 -0.38 15.84
C MET A 150 18.78 -1.09 14.79
N GLN A 151 18.29 -1.24 13.55
CA GLN A 151 19.06 -1.81 12.44
C GLN A 151 20.38 -1.05 12.21
N ARG A 152 20.33 0.29 12.13
CA ARG A 152 21.54 1.12 11.95
C ARG A 152 22.51 1.04 13.12
N ARG A 153 22.02 0.82 14.35
CA ARG A 153 22.87 0.62 15.53
C ARG A 153 23.55 -0.74 15.52
N ALA A 154 22.84 -1.80 15.11
CA ALA A 154 23.39 -3.15 15.06
C ALA A 154 24.40 -3.39 13.94
N TYR A 155 24.43 -2.52 12.91
CA TYR A 155 25.42 -2.56 11.84
C TYR A 155 26.77 -1.93 12.25
N ARG A 156 26.76 -0.97 13.18
CA ARG A 156 27.99 -0.40 13.75
C ARG A 156 28.63 -1.39 14.71
#